data_AF-A0A3D0DG04-F1
#
_entry.id   AF-A0A3D0DG04-F1
#
_cell.length_a   1.000
_cell.length_b   1.000
_cell.length_c   1.000
_cell.angle_alpha   90.00
_cell.angle_beta   90.00
_cell.angle_gamma   90.00
#
_symmetry.space_group_name_H-M   'P 1'
#
loop_
_entity.id
_entity.type
_entity.pdbx_description
1 polymer ?
#
loop_
_entity_poly.entity_id
_entity_poly.type
_entity_poly.pdbx_seq_one_letter_code
_entity_poly.pdbx_strand_id
1 'polypeptide(L)'
;DGPQTINGFKCNGVLGKATGINKKNTADTLFINYEQWAAKDVPGASDMETYQKNYAKAMGIDQMWAKENMGSVLKQYGAEFAELAIKVNEAGGYPIRTIISVEGGVKPEGAESDETPSGAMSMMSKMLGKKADKQEGDKGGRSKVFSMTHEIQSVEVKGVDDSQFEIPAGYKKK
;
A
#
# COMPACT_ATOMS: atom_id res chain seq x y z
N ASP A 1 16.14 -6.36 -6.21
CA ASP A 1 15.62 -7.33 -7.21
C ASP A 1 16.08 -6.93 -8.60
N GLY A 2 15.89 -7.80 -9.61
CA GLY A 2 16.43 -7.62 -10.97
C GLY A 2 15.37 -7.86 -12.06
N PRO A 3 15.78 -7.97 -13.33
CA PRO A 3 14.87 -8.23 -14.43
C PRO A 3 14.13 -9.56 -14.29
N GLN A 4 12.82 -9.57 -14.54
CA GLN A 4 11.99 -10.78 -14.47
C GLN A 4 10.80 -10.68 -15.43
N THR A 5 10.40 -11.80 -16.03
CA THR A 5 9.13 -11.88 -16.77
C THR A 5 8.00 -12.29 -15.84
N ILE A 6 6.94 -11.49 -15.76
CA ILE A 6 5.74 -11.77 -14.97
C ILE A 6 4.54 -11.70 -15.89
N ASN A 7 3.79 -12.80 -16.03
CA ASN A 7 2.57 -12.87 -16.85
C ASN A 7 2.74 -12.36 -18.29
N GLY A 8 3.92 -12.61 -18.88
CA GLY A 8 4.28 -12.15 -20.22
C GLY A 8 4.88 -10.75 -20.30
N PHE A 9 4.86 -9.98 -19.21
CA PHE A 9 5.47 -8.64 -19.14
C PHE A 9 6.93 -8.72 -18.74
N LYS A 10 7.81 -8.08 -19.52
CA LYS A 10 9.23 -7.90 -19.17
C LYS A 10 9.33 -6.78 -18.12
N CYS A 11 9.64 -7.17 -16.89
CA CYS A 11 9.66 -6.26 -15.75
C CYS A 11 11.08 -6.03 -15.23
N ASN A 12 11.30 -4.86 -14.63
CA ASN A 12 12.44 -4.61 -13.75
C ASN A 12 11.93 -4.55 -12.30
N GLY A 13 12.55 -5.35 -11.43
CA GLY A 13 12.23 -5.40 -10.01
C GLY A 13 13.02 -4.39 -9.20
N VAL A 14 12.36 -3.73 -8.25
CA VAL A 14 12.98 -2.93 -7.20
C VAL A 14 12.56 -3.44 -5.83
N LEU A 15 13.52 -3.41 -4.90
CA LEU A 15 13.31 -3.73 -3.50
C LEU A 15 13.50 -2.47 -2.67
N GLY A 16 12.42 -2.01 -2.07
CA GLY A 16 12.39 -0.94 -1.10
C GLY A 16 12.23 -1.49 0.32
N LYS A 17 13.05 -1.01 1.25
CA LYS A 17 12.88 -1.25 2.68
C LYS A 17 12.95 0.07 3.42
N ALA A 18 12.01 0.31 4.32
CA ALA A 18 11.98 1.47 5.19
C ALA A 18 11.72 1.05 6.63
N THR A 19 12.39 1.71 7.57
CA THR A 19 12.16 1.50 9.01
C THR A 19 11.72 2.83 9.60
N GLY A 20 10.44 2.97 9.89
CA GLY A 20 9.91 4.15 10.56
C GLY A 20 9.99 3.99 12.07
N ILE A 21 10.70 4.88 12.76
CA ILE A 21 10.70 4.94 14.22
C ILE A 21 9.76 6.05 14.68
N ASN A 22 8.78 5.73 15.52
CA ASN A 22 7.85 6.74 16.04
C ASN A 22 8.60 7.73 16.95
N LYS A 23 8.63 9.00 16.54
CA LYS A 23 9.33 10.08 17.26
C LYS A 23 8.79 10.34 18.67
N LYS A 24 7.56 9.93 18.98
CA LYS A 24 6.93 10.11 20.30
C LYS A 24 7.12 8.89 21.20
N ASN A 25 7.40 7.73 20.62
CA ASN A 25 7.67 6.49 21.34
C ASN A 25 8.64 5.65 20.51
N THR A 26 9.93 5.75 20.80
CA THR A 26 10.97 5.08 20.01
C THR A 26 10.92 3.55 20.09
N ALA A 27 10.15 2.98 21.04
CA ALA A 27 9.88 1.54 21.09
C ALA A 27 8.81 1.10 20.06
N ASP A 28 8.05 2.04 19.49
CA ASP A 28 7.08 1.79 18.43
C ASP A 28 7.76 1.96 17.06
N THR A 29 8.26 0.84 16.54
CA THR A 29 8.95 0.79 15.25
C THR A 29 8.07 0.10 14.21
N LEU A 30 7.96 0.69 13.03
CA LEU A 30 7.34 0.11 11.85
C LEU A 30 8.42 -0.27 10.84
N PHE A 31 8.35 -1.47 10.32
CA PHE A 31 9.19 -1.93 9.22
C PHE A 31 8.30 -2.13 8.00
N ILE A 32 8.69 -1.52 6.89
CA ILE A 32 7.97 -1.61 5.62
C ILE A 32 8.89 -2.25 4.61
N ASN A 33 8.45 -3.37 4.08
CA ASN A 33 9.04 -3.99 2.91
C ASN A 33 8.11 -3.71 1.73
N TYR A 34 8.69 -3.22 0.65
CA TYR A 34 8.00 -2.93 -0.59
C TYR A 34 8.79 -3.54 -1.73
N GLU A 35 8.17 -4.44 -2.47
CA GLU A 35 8.75 -5.05 -3.66
C GLU A 35 7.87 -4.67 -4.84
N GLN A 36 8.47 -4.21 -5.92
CA GLN A 36 7.73 -3.87 -7.12
C GLN A 36 8.45 -4.34 -8.37
N TRP A 37 7.69 -4.92 -9.28
CA TRP A 37 8.12 -5.24 -10.63
C TRP A 37 7.29 -4.41 -11.59
N ALA A 38 7.96 -3.58 -12.39
CA ALA A 38 7.31 -2.67 -13.33
C ALA A 38 7.76 -2.94 -14.76
N ALA A 39 6.83 -2.79 -15.70
CA ALA A 39 7.06 -2.96 -17.13
C ALA A 39 6.79 -1.65 -17.89
N LYS A 40 7.58 -1.40 -18.95
CA LYS A 40 7.42 -0.17 -19.76
C LYS A 40 6.32 -0.30 -20.81
N ASP A 41 6.15 -1.48 -21.38
CA ASP A 41 5.29 -1.72 -22.53
C ASP A 41 3.99 -2.43 -22.10
N VAL A 42 3.20 -1.76 -21.25
CA VAL A 42 1.91 -2.28 -20.79
C VAL A 42 0.78 -1.61 -21.59
N PRO A 43 -0.05 -2.38 -22.33
CA PRO A 43 -1.16 -1.81 -23.09
C PRO A 43 -2.12 -1.02 -22.20
N GLY A 44 -2.54 0.18 -22.63
CA GLY A 44 -3.49 1.01 -21.90
C GLY A 44 -2.96 1.64 -20.60
N ALA A 45 -1.67 1.54 -20.29
CA ALA A 45 -1.09 2.13 -19.08
C ALA A 45 -1.34 3.65 -18.99
N SER A 46 -1.20 4.39 -20.09
CA SER A 46 -1.47 5.83 -20.15
C SER A 46 -2.94 6.18 -19.88
N ASP A 47 -3.87 5.33 -20.34
CA ASP A 47 -5.29 5.53 -20.15
C ASP A 47 -5.66 5.27 -18.68
N MET A 48 -5.06 4.24 -18.08
CA MET A 48 -5.20 3.96 -16.65
C MET A 48 -4.64 5.09 -15.77
N GLU A 49 -3.47 5.64 -16.09
CA GLU A 49 -2.91 6.80 -15.39
C GLU A 49 -3.84 8.02 -15.49
N THR A 50 -4.38 8.27 -16.68
CA THR A 50 -5.34 9.36 -16.92
C THR A 50 -6.62 9.14 -16.13
N TYR A 51 -7.16 7.92 -16.14
CA TYR A 51 -8.34 7.55 -15.37
C TYR A 51 -8.12 7.74 -13.87
N GLN A 52 -7.01 7.23 -13.31
CA GLN A 52 -6.70 7.37 -11.88
C GLN A 52 -6.60 8.83 -11.47
N LYS A 53 -5.97 9.68 -12.29
CA LYS A 53 -5.89 11.12 -12.06
C LYS A 53 -7.28 11.78 -12.05
N ASN A 54 -8.13 11.44 -13.01
CA ASN A 54 -9.49 11.97 -13.08
C ASN A 54 -10.38 11.47 -11.94
N TYR A 55 -10.25 10.19 -11.57
CA TYR A 55 -10.95 9.58 -10.44
C TYR A 55 -10.55 10.25 -9.13
N ALA A 56 -9.24 10.43 -8.88
CA ALA A 56 -8.75 11.13 -7.69
C ALA A 56 -9.34 12.55 -7.60
N LYS A 57 -9.33 13.30 -8.71
CA LYS A 57 -9.95 14.63 -8.79
C LYS A 57 -11.45 14.59 -8.50
N ALA A 58 -12.18 13.63 -9.07
CA ALA A 58 -13.62 13.48 -8.87
C ALA A 58 -13.98 13.11 -7.43
N MET A 59 -13.13 12.31 -6.78
CA MET A 59 -13.26 11.93 -5.38
C MET A 59 -12.82 13.03 -4.40
N GLY A 60 -12.37 14.19 -4.88
CA GLY A 60 -11.83 15.26 -4.04
C GLY A 60 -10.50 14.88 -3.37
N ILE A 61 -9.84 13.82 -3.85
CA ILE A 61 -8.47 13.45 -3.49
C ILE A 61 -7.56 14.36 -4.31
N ASP A 62 -7.57 15.66 -4.00
CA ASP A 62 -6.59 16.58 -4.54
C ASP A 62 -5.25 16.42 -3.81
N GLN A 63 -4.18 17.01 -4.37
CA GLN A 63 -2.86 17.00 -3.73
C GLN A 63 -2.90 17.56 -2.29
N MET A 64 -3.88 18.40 -1.96
CA MET A 64 -4.03 19.00 -0.63
C MET A 64 -4.61 17.97 0.36
N TRP A 65 -5.67 17.23 0.00
CA TRP A 65 -6.21 16.14 0.83
C TRP A 65 -5.16 15.05 1.11
N ALA A 66 -4.40 14.64 0.07
CA ALA A 66 -3.34 13.67 0.23
C ALA A 66 -2.23 14.19 1.16
N LYS A 67 -1.84 15.46 1.01
CA LYS A 67 -0.85 16.12 1.86
C LYS A 67 -1.31 16.32 3.31
N GLU A 68 -2.60 16.56 3.53
CA GLU A 68 -3.18 16.74 4.87
C GLU A 68 -3.36 15.40 5.60
N ASN A 69 -3.87 14.38 4.92
CA ASN A 69 -4.20 13.09 5.54
C ASN A 69 -3.03 12.10 5.57
N MET A 70 -2.18 12.07 4.55
CA MET A 70 -0.91 11.33 4.63
C MET A 70 0.19 12.12 5.33
N GLY A 71 0.03 13.44 5.49
CA GLY A 71 1.00 14.30 6.15
C GLY A 71 1.27 13.93 7.60
N SER A 72 0.31 13.33 8.31
CA SER A 72 0.51 12.87 9.69
C SER A 72 1.42 11.63 9.76
N VAL A 73 1.18 10.66 8.87
CA VAL A 73 2.00 9.44 8.71
C VAL A 73 3.40 9.80 8.23
N LEU A 74 3.50 10.66 7.22
CA LEU A 74 4.77 11.18 6.72
C LEU A 74 5.48 12.09 7.76
N LYS A 75 4.77 12.80 8.64
CA LYS A 75 5.45 13.54 9.73
C LYS A 75 6.06 12.61 10.77
N GLN A 76 5.40 11.49 11.05
CA GLN A 76 5.82 10.51 12.05
C GLN A 76 6.96 9.62 11.55
N TYR A 77 7.00 9.29 10.25
CA TYR A 77 7.94 8.30 9.68
C TYR A 77 8.62 8.75 8.36
N GLY A 78 8.50 10.02 7.97
CA GLY A 78 8.64 10.42 6.56
C GLY A 78 10.02 10.45 5.92
N ALA A 79 11.11 10.40 6.68
CA ALA A 79 12.44 10.39 6.04
C ALA A 79 12.65 9.04 5.34
N GLU A 80 12.31 7.96 6.02
CA GLU A 80 12.50 6.59 5.55
C GLU A 80 11.46 6.24 4.47
N PHE A 81 10.27 6.82 4.53
CA PHE A 81 9.28 6.73 3.46
C PHE A 81 9.64 7.56 2.22
N ALA A 82 10.33 8.69 2.37
CA ALA A 82 10.79 9.49 1.23
C ALA A 82 11.86 8.73 0.44
N GLU A 83 12.82 8.11 1.13
CA GLU A 83 13.81 7.23 0.48
C GLU A 83 13.16 6.03 -0.20
N LEU A 84 12.12 5.45 0.44
CA LEU A 84 11.33 4.38 -0.17
C LEU A 84 10.68 4.85 -1.47
N ALA A 85 10.04 6.02 -1.47
CA ALA A 85 9.39 6.57 -2.65
C ALA A 85 10.39 6.81 -3.80
N ILE A 86 11.59 7.28 -3.50
CA ILE A 86 12.66 7.45 -4.49
C ILE A 86 13.03 6.10 -5.12
N LYS A 87 13.32 5.07 -4.30
CA LYS A 87 13.66 3.72 -4.79
C LYS A 87 12.55 3.08 -5.60
N VAL A 88 11.29 3.30 -5.22
CA VAL A 88 10.13 2.79 -5.95
C VAL A 88 10.02 3.44 -7.33
N ASN A 89 10.30 4.74 -7.42
CA ASN A 89 10.24 5.47 -8.68
C ASN A 89 11.37 5.04 -9.66
N GLU A 90 12.50 4.53 -9.15
CA GLU A 90 13.59 3.99 -9.98
C GLU A 90 13.17 2.79 -10.84
N ALA A 91 12.13 2.05 -10.44
CA ALA A 91 11.64 0.89 -11.21
C ALA A 91 11.25 1.29 -12.64
N GLY A 92 10.64 2.47 -12.78
CA GLY A 92 10.12 3.02 -14.03
C GLY A 92 9.03 2.17 -14.67
N GLY A 93 8.08 2.82 -15.37
CA GLY A 93 6.98 2.13 -16.03
C GLY A 93 5.83 1.75 -15.09
N TYR A 94 4.93 0.89 -15.59
CA TYR A 94 3.68 0.56 -14.92
C TYR A 94 3.83 -0.67 -14.01
N PRO A 95 3.35 -0.63 -12.75
CA PRO A 95 3.51 -1.73 -11.80
C PRO A 95 2.71 -2.96 -12.24
N ILE A 96 3.40 -4.07 -12.47
CA ILE A 96 2.78 -5.37 -12.79
C ILE A 96 2.55 -6.19 -11.54
N ARG A 97 3.51 -6.15 -10.60
CA ARG A 97 3.40 -6.80 -9.29
C ARG A 97 3.91 -5.85 -8.21
N THR A 98 3.17 -5.77 -7.13
CA THR A 98 3.57 -5.04 -5.93
C THR A 98 3.29 -5.90 -4.70
N ILE A 99 4.29 -6.05 -3.84
CA ILE A 99 4.18 -6.70 -2.55
C ILE A 99 4.50 -5.66 -1.49
N ILE A 100 3.56 -5.42 -0.59
CA ILE A 100 3.74 -4.53 0.55
C ILE A 100 3.56 -5.34 1.82
N SER A 101 4.54 -5.29 2.72
CA SER A 101 4.46 -5.88 4.05
C SER A 101 4.83 -4.82 5.08
N VAL A 102 3.99 -4.66 6.09
CA VAL A 102 4.22 -3.79 7.24
C VAL A 102 4.29 -4.67 8.48
N GLU A 103 5.39 -4.54 9.21
CA GLU A 103 5.64 -5.23 10.46
C GLU A 103 5.77 -4.20 11.58
N GLY A 104 5.18 -4.49 12.74
CA GLY A 104 5.36 -3.71 13.97
C GLY A 104 6.40 -4.39 14.86
N GLY A 105 7.28 -3.61 15.46
CA GLY A 105 8.13 -4.09 16.55
C GLY A 105 7.29 -4.36 17.81
N VAL A 106 7.47 -5.53 18.42
CA VAL A 106 6.95 -5.82 19.76
C VAL A 106 8.14 -5.83 20.73
N LYS A 107 7.95 -5.28 21.94
CA LYS A 107 8.94 -5.40 23.03
C LYS A 107 9.38 -6.87 23.20
N PRO A 108 10.63 -7.14 23.60
CA PRO A 108 11.01 -8.47 24.05
C PRO A 108 10.14 -8.89 25.23
N GLU A 109 9.69 -10.14 25.22
CA GLU A 109 8.89 -10.75 26.29
C GLU A 109 9.60 -10.61 27.64
N GLY A 110 8.90 -10.07 28.64
CA GLY A 110 9.39 -9.90 30.02
C GLY A 110 9.04 -8.59 30.70
N ALA A 111 8.49 -7.61 29.98
CA ALA A 111 7.91 -6.42 30.61
C ALA A 111 6.40 -6.62 30.79
N GLU A 112 5.98 -7.03 31.99
CA GLU A 112 4.61 -6.86 32.45
C GLU A 112 4.25 -5.37 32.33
N SER A 113 3.44 -5.01 31.35
CA SER A 113 2.74 -3.72 31.36
C SER A 113 1.45 -3.88 30.57
N ASP A 114 0.36 -3.54 31.24
CA ASP A 114 -1.01 -3.61 30.78
C ASP A 114 -1.20 -3.16 29.33
N GLU A 115 -2.03 -3.96 28.66
CA GLU A 115 -2.66 -3.81 27.37
C GLU A 115 -2.59 -2.41 26.73
N THR A 116 -1.72 -2.26 25.73
CA THR A 116 -2.02 -1.39 24.58
C THR A 116 -1.38 -1.95 23.31
N PRO A 117 -2.17 -2.35 22.29
CA PRO A 117 -1.64 -2.56 20.95
C PRO A 117 -0.93 -1.30 20.48
N SER A 118 0.16 -1.44 19.72
CA SER A 118 0.86 -0.30 19.10
C SER A 118 -0.15 0.67 18.48
N GLY A 119 0.13 1.97 18.54
CA GLY A 119 -0.83 3.01 18.12
C GLY A 119 -1.36 2.80 16.69
N ALA A 120 -0.53 2.22 15.81
CA ALA A 120 -0.90 1.80 14.47
C ALA A 120 -1.95 0.67 14.44
N MET A 121 -1.79 -0.37 15.28
CA MET A 121 -2.74 -1.49 15.37
C MET A 121 -4.08 -1.04 16.00
N SER A 122 -4.04 -0.15 16.99
CA SER A 122 -5.25 0.43 17.59
C SER A 122 -6.06 1.26 16.60
N MET A 123 -5.40 2.04 15.73
CA MET A 123 -6.05 2.84 14.69
C MET A 123 -6.68 1.96 13.61
N MET A 124 -6.02 0.87 13.22
CA MET A 124 -6.52 -0.08 12.21
C MET A 124 -7.70 -0.92 12.72
N SER A 125 -7.67 -1.39 13.97
CA SER A 125 -8.81 -2.11 14.58
C SER A 125 -10.06 -1.23 14.73
N LYS A 126 -9.90 0.08 15.00
CA LYS A 126 -11.02 1.03 15.03
C LYS A 126 -11.67 1.24 13.67
N MET A 127 -10.88 1.22 12.59
CA MET A 127 -11.38 1.41 11.22
C MET A 127 -12.05 0.15 10.65
N LEU A 128 -11.61 -1.05 11.07
CA LEU A 128 -12.10 -2.33 10.54
C LEU A 128 -13.18 -3.00 11.38
N GLY A 129 -13.59 -2.40 12.51
CA GLY A 129 -14.70 -2.89 13.34
C GLY A 129 -14.53 -4.30 13.92
N LYS A 130 -13.34 -4.91 13.79
CA LYS A 130 -13.03 -6.27 14.26
C LYS A 130 -11.94 -6.24 15.32
N LYS A 131 -12.20 -6.92 16.44
CA LYS A 131 -11.16 -7.33 17.38
C LYS A 131 -10.22 -8.28 16.63
N ALA A 132 -8.92 -7.97 16.61
CA ALA A 132 -7.92 -8.83 16.00
C ALA A 132 -7.82 -10.13 16.81
N ASP A 133 -8.09 -11.26 16.17
CA ASP A 133 -7.70 -12.57 16.71
C ASP A 133 -6.17 -12.63 16.77
N LYS A 134 -5.64 -13.01 17.93
CA LYS A 134 -4.20 -13.21 18.14
C LYS A 134 -3.73 -14.38 17.28
N GLN A 135 -3.10 -14.08 16.15
CA GLN A 135 -2.24 -15.05 15.47
C GLN A 135 -0.91 -15.17 16.23
N GLU A 136 -0.51 -16.40 16.52
CA GLU A 136 0.77 -16.74 17.13
C GLU A 136 1.93 -16.18 16.29
N GLY A 137 2.74 -15.35 16.93
CA GLY A 137 3.88 -14.67 16.30
C GLY A 137 5.07 -15.59 16.11
N ASP A 138 5.71 -15.41 14.95
CA ASP A 138 7.03 -15.94 14.60
C ASP A 138 8.09 -15.51 15.63
N LYS A 139 9.11 -16.33 15.88
CA LYS A 139 10.10 -16.19 16.98
C LYS A 139 11.14 -15.08 16.78
N GLY A 140 10.80 -14.03 16.06
CA GLY A 140 11.55 -12.77 16.04
C GLY A 140 10.56 -11.67 16.40
N GLY A 141 10.93 -10.74 17.29
CA GLY A 141 10.07 -9.70 17.88
C GLY A 141 9.43 -8.67 16.92
N ARG A 142 9.01 -9.09 15.73
CA ARG A 142 8.25 -8.35 14.74
C ARG A 142 6.96 -9.09 14.46
N SER A 143 5.83 -8.43 14.61
CA SER A 143 4.53 -8.98 14.20
C SER A 143 4.10 -8.36 12.87
N LYS A 144 3.64 -9.17 11.92
CA LYS A 144 3.09 -8.69 10.65
C LYS A 144 1.76 -7.98 10.94
N VAL A 145 1.70 -6.69 10.65
CA VAL A 145 0.52 -5.84 10.85
C VAL A 145 -0.36 -5.86 9.61
N PHE A 146 0.27 -5.81 8.43
CA PHE A 146 -0.42 -5.73 7.15
C PHE A 146 0.43 -6.37 6.06
N SER A 147 -0.20 -7.07 5.13
CA SER A 147 0.45 -7.54 3.91
C SER A 147 -0.54 -7.48 2.77
N MET A 148 -0.11 -6.97 1.63
CA MET A 148 -0.91 -6.89 0.41
C MET A 148 -0.04 -7.24 -0.77
N THR A 149 -0.55 -8.14 -1.61
CA THR A 149 0.02 -8.44 -2.92
C THR A 149 -0.97 -8.00 -3.97
N HIS A 150 -0.52 -7.16 -4.89
CA HIS A 150 -1.23 -6.81 -6.10
C HIS A 150 -0.48 -7.39 -7.29
N GLU A 151 -1.19 -8.01 -8.22
CA GLU A 151 -0.59 -8.57 -9.43
C GLU A 151 -1.55 -8.49 -10.62
N ILE A 152 -1.06 -7.97 -11.73
CA ILE A 152 -1.76 -7.96 -13.01
C ILE A 152 -1.56 -9.32 -13.68
N GLN A 153 -2.64 -10.07 -13.83
CA GLN A 153 -2.65 -11.39 -14.47
C GLN A 153 -2.65 -11.28 -16.00
N SER A 154 -3.39 -10.32 -16.54
CA SER A 154 -3.47 -10.07 -17.97
C SER A 154 -3.97 -8.66 -18.24
N VAL A 155 -3.74 -8.18 -19.46
CA VAL A 155 -4.30 -6.93 -19.98
C VAL A 155 -4.89 -7.22 -21.34
N GLU A 156 -6.16 -6.85 -21.53
CA GLU A 156 -6.84 -6.94 -22.80
C GLU A 156 -7.36 -5.55 -23.19
N VAL A 157 -7.08 -5.14 -24.42
CA VAL A 157 -7.63 -3.90 -24.99
C VAL A 157 -8.78 -4.29 -25.89
N LYS A 158 -9.99 -4.25 -25.34
CA LYS A 158 -11.24 -4.55 -26.05
C LYS A 158 -12.23 -3.42 -25.78
N GLY A 159 -13.08 -3.13 -26.76
CA GLY A 159 -14.26 -2.29 -26.52
C GLY A 159 -15.16 -2.98 -25.49
N VAL A 160 -15.62 -2.20 -24.52
CA VAL A 160 -16.66 -2.64 -23.57
C VAL A 160 -18.00 -2.14 -24.09
N ASP A 161 -19.04 -2.94 -23.95
CA ASP A 161 -20.39 -2.57 -24.39
C ASP A 161 -20.98 -1.48 -23.48
N ASP A 162 -21.44 -0.37 -24.07
CA ASP A 162 -22.01 0.77 -23.34
C ASP A 162 -23.22 0.39 -22.48
N SER A 163 -23.96 -0.66 -22.85
CA SER A 163 -25.09 -1.16 -22.09
C SER A 163 -24.70 -1.64 -20.67
N GLN A 164 -23.42 -1.94 -20.44
CA GLN A 164 -22.92 -2.31 -19.11
C GLN A 164 -22.86 -1.12 -18.13
N PHE A 165 -22.96 0.11 -18.63
CA PHE A 165 -22.90 1.33 -17.83
C PHE A 165 -24.25 2.06 -17.77
N GLU A 166 -25.31 1.49 -18.36
CA GLU A 166 -26.65 2.06 -18.28
C GLU A 166 -27.23 1.91 -16.87
N ILE A 167 -27.78 3.00 -16.34
CA ILE A 167 -28.49 3.00 -15.07
C ILE A 167 -29.87 2.39 -15.29
N PRO A 168 -30.24 1.29 -14.60
CA PRO A 168 -31.54 0.67 -14.77
C PRO A 168 -32.69 1.65 -14.53
N ALA A 169 -33.76 1.53 -15.31
CA ALA A 169 -34.96 2.34 -15.14
C ALA A 169 -35.49 2.24 -13.69
N GLY A 170 -35.72 3.39 -13.05
CA GLY A 170 -36.20 3.47 -11.67
C GLY A 170 -35.12 3.53 -10.59
N TYR A 171 -33.83 3.54 -10.94
CA TYR A 171 -32.76 3.80 -9.98
C TYR A 171 -32.89 5.21 -9.41
N LYS A 172 -32.96 5.32 -8.08
CA LYS A 172 -33.01 6.60 -7.37
C LYS A 172 -31.75 6.77 -6.54
N LYS A 173 -31.13 7.95 -6.63
CA LYS A 173 -30.07 8.36 -5.71
C LYS A 173 -30.69 8.39 -4.30
N LYS A 174 -30.14 7.62 -3.38
CA LYS A 174 -30.48 7.72 -1.95
C LYS A 174 -29.89 8.99 -1.36
#